data_AF-A0A167VRF1-F1
#
_entry.id   AF-A0A167VRF1-F1
#
_cell.length_a   1.000
_cell.length_b   1.000
_cell.length_c   1.000
_cell.angle_alpha   90.00
_cell.angle_beta   90.00
_cell.angle_gamma   90.00
#
_symmetry.space_group_name_H-M   'P 1'
#
loop_
_entity.id
_entity.type
_entity.pdbx_description
1 polymer ?
#
loop_
_entity_poly.entity_id
_entity_poly.type
_entity_poly.pdbx_seq_one_letter_code
_entity_poly.pdbx_strand_id
1 'polypeptide(L)'
;MGKIFGDPPYPRECRDLRFFSNAYPWLAFTPTTPRYQGTLLGRLACSKNSLVPKGWVEFRRHTWFMEDRIYEGWQNLEVALAAITQELLHFSGVTLPRDWQWFPLPSKYGYQCGHFGKEKFLKSVLLARDAFVPLMAHCSFAIAMTREFRKENPPWARRLLDIGVRPSFVHEL
;
A
#
# COMPACT_ATOMS: atom_id res chain seq x y z
N MET A 1 -5.33 -22.81 -13.43
CA MET A 1 -4.53 -21.57 -13.65
C MET A 1 -3.27 -21.68 -12.80
N GLY A 2 -2.09 -21.44 -13.37
CA GLY A 2 -0.82 -21.47 -12.61
C GLY A 2 -0.79 -20.38 -11.56
N LYS A 3 -0.11 -20.62 -10.42
CA LYS A 3 0.10 -19.60 -9.40
C LYS A 3 0.92 -18.44 -10.01
N ILE A 4 0.33 -17.24 -10.08
CA ILE A 4 0.98 -16.04 -10.63
C ILE A 4 2.06 -15.53 -9.67
N PHE A 5 1.83 -15.65 -8.37
CA PHE A 5 2.80 -15.27 -7.35
C PHE A 5 3.36 -16.51 -6.65
N GLY A 6 4.56 -16.35 -6.08
CA GLY A 6 5.13 -17.32 -5.14
C GLY A 6 4.27 -17.53 -3.89
N ASP A 7 4.65 -18.51 -3.07
CA ASP A 7 3.99 -18.85 -1.82
C ASP A 7 5.01 -18.81 -0.67
N PRO A 8 5.06 -17.76 0.17
CA PRO A 8 4.21 -16.55 0.11
C PRO A 8 4.58 -15.61 -1.05
N PRO A 9 3.65 -14.72 -1.47
CA PRO A 9 3.90 -13.78 -2.56
C PRO A 9 4.90 -12.69 -2.13
N TYR A 10 5.81 -12.31 -3.02
CA TYR A 10 6.75 -11.21 -2.83
C TYR A 10 6.30 -9.98 -3.62
N PRO A 11 6.26 -8.77 -3.01
CA PRO A 11 5.75 -7.58 -3.70
C PRO A 11 6.49 -7.20 -4.99
N ARG A 12 7.77 -7.58 -5.13
CA ARG A 12 8.54 -7.37 -6.36
C ARG A 12 7.95 -8.07 -7.58
N GLU A 13 7.23 -9.18 -7.39
CA GLU A 13 6.60 -9.96 -8.46
C GLU A 13 5.49 -9.18 -9.17
N CYS A 14 4.92 -8.15 -8.52
CA CYS A 14 3.95 -7.25 -9.13
C CYS A 14 4.57 -6.28 -10.14
N ARG A 15 5.90 -6.09 -10.12
CA ARG A 15 6.62 -5.17 -11.02
C ARG A 15 7.08 -5.83 -12.31
N ASP A 16 6.97 -7.15 -12.41
CA ASP A 16 7.24 -7.88 -13.65
C ASP A 16 6.21 -7.48 -14.70
N LEU A 17 6.67 -7.07 -15.88
CA LEU A 17 5.81 -6.78 -17.03
C LEU A 17 5.10 -8.08 -17.45
N ARG A 18 3.82 -8.19 -17.10
CA ARG A 18 2.97 -9.33 -17.47
C ARG A 18 1.74 -8.80 -18.21
N PHE A 19 1.47 -9.37 -19.38
CA PHE A 19 0.48 -8.82 -20.30
C PHE A 19 -0.96 -8.90 -19.78
N PHE A 20 -1.33 -9.91 -18.98
CA PHE A 20 -2.73 -10.05 -18.55
C PHE A 20 -2.94 -11.04 -17.40
N SER A 21 -3.74 -10.65 -16.40
CA SER A 21 -4.37 -11.55 -15.43
C SER A 21 -5.75 -11.01 -15.05
N ASN A 22 -6.81 -11.80 -15.28
CA ASN A 22 -8.17 -11.45 -14.86
C ASN A 22 -8.29 -11.30 -13.34
N ALA A 23 -7.55 -12.11 -12.58
CA ALA A 23 -7.51 -12.02 -11.13
C ALA A 23 -6.82 -10.75 -10.62
N TYR A 24 -5.95 -10.12 -11.44
CA TYR A 24 -5.15 -8.96 -11.05
C TYR A 24 -5.11 -7.86 -12.14
N PRO A 25 -6.26 -7.26 -12.52
CA PRO A 25 -6.31 -6.20 -13.56
C PRO A 25 -5.54 -4.93 -13.17
N TRP A 26 -5.38 -4.69 -11.87
CA TRP A 26 -4.63 -3.57 -11.31
C TRP A 26 -3.13 -3.67 -11.56
N LEU A 27 -2.59 -4.83 -11.97
CA LEU A 27 -1.15 -4.99 -12.23
C LEU A 27 -0.62 -4.01 -13.28
N ALA A 28 -1.44 -3.67 -14.28
CA ALA A 28 -1.09 -2.69 -15.32
C ALA A 28 -0.81 -1.28 -14.76
N PHE A 29 -1.29 -0.98 -13.55
CA PHE A 29 -1.07 0.29 -12.86
C PHE A 29 0.11 0.23 -11.89
N THR A 30 0.84 -0.88 -11.82
CA THR A 30 1.96 -1.04 -10.89
C THR A 30 3.16 -0.23 -11.34
N PRO A 31 3.64 0.74 -10.54
CA PRO A 31 4.82 1.50 -10.90
C PRO A 31 6.06 0.60 -10.87
N THR A 32 6.76 0.49 -12.00
CA THR A 32 8.00 -0.29 -12.12
C THR A 32 9.11 0.28 -11.24
N THR A 33 9.18 1.61 -11.12
CA THR A 33 10.14 2.33 -10.28
C THR A 33 9.38 3.30 -9.35
N PRO A 34 8.91 2.85 -8.18
CA PRO A 34 8.14 3.69 -7.26
C PRO A 34 9.02 4.82 -6.73
N ARG A 35 8.51 6.06 -6.81
CA ARG A 35 9.14 7.24 -6.21
C ARG A 35 8.40 7.60 -4.94
N TYR A 36 9.03 7.38 -3.79
CA TYR A 36 8.47 7.71 -2.48
C TYR A 36 8.76 9.18 -2.16
N GLN A 37 7.93 10.08 -2.71
CA GLN A 37 8.05 11.54 -2.57
C GLN A 37 6.75 12.13 -2.03
N GLY A 38 6.79 13.40 -1.61
CA GLY A 38 5.62 14.09 -1.07
C GLY A 38 5.30 13.71 0.38
N THR A 39 4.23 14.31 0.91
CA THR A 39 3.80 14.23 2.30
C THR A 39 3.19 12.87 2.65
N LEU A 40 2.48 12.25 1.72
CA LEU A 40 1.88 10.93 1.92
C LEU A 40 2.88 9.79 1.71
N LEU A 41 3.57 9.74 0.57
CA LEU A 41 4.48 8.62 0.24
C LEU A 41 5.91 8.79 0.76
N GLY A 42 6.34 9.99 1.15
CA GLY A 42 7.68 10.23 1.71
C GLY A 42 7.98 9.41 2.98
N ARG A 43 6.94 9.00 3.71
CA ARG A 43 7.07 8.09 4.87
C ARG A 43 7.54 6.68 4.50
N LEU A 44 7.50 6.31 3.23
CA LEU A 44 7.98 5.04 2.70
C LEU A 44 9.42 5.14 2.16
N ALA A 45 10.03 6.34 2.15
CA ALA A 45 11.36 6.61 1.60
C ALA A 45 12.48 6.09 2.52
N CYS A 46 12.57 4.77 2.65
CA CYS A 46 13.62 4.08 3.39
C CYS A 46 14.33 3.02 2.56
N SER A 47 15.57 2.73 2.93
CA SER A 47 16.36 1.59 2.50
C SER A 47 16.86 0.84 3.73
N LYS A 48 17.36 -0.40 3.54
CA LYS A 48 17.91 -1.20 4.65
C LYS A 48 18.93 -0.41 5.49
N ASN A 49 19.79 0.34 4.81
CA ASN A 49 20.89 1.09 5.42
C ASN A 49 20.41 2.40 6.05
N SER A 50 19.22 2.90 5.70
CA SER A 50 18.69 4.15 6.27
C SER A 50 17.79 3.93 7.49
N LEU A 51 17.24 2.73 7.70
CA LEU A 51 16.26 2.47 8.76
C LEU A 51 16.80 2.74 10.16
N VAL A 52 18.02 2.28 10.45
CA VAL A 52 18.64 2.47 11.76
C VAL A 52 19.15 3.91 11.95
N PRO A 53 19.92 4.51 11.01
CA PRO A 53 20.40 5.89 11.20
C PRO A 53 19.29 6.92 11.28
N LYS A 54 18.14 6.69 10.62
CA LYS A 54 16.97 7.57 10.71
C LYS A 54 16.17 7.40 12.01
N GLY A 55 16.52 6.42 12.87
CA GLY A 55 15.77 6.11 14.08
C GLY A 55 14.38 5.54 13.81
N TRP A 56 14.14 4.94 12.65
CA TRP A 56 12.82 4.35 12.30
C TRP A 56 12.60 3.00 12.95
N VAL A 57 13.68 2.38 13.42
CA VAL A 57 13.66 1.10 14.10
C VAL A 57 14.40 1.23 15.40
N GLU A 58 13.92 0.50 16.39
CA GLU A 58 14.40 0.61 17.76
C GLU A 58 14.44 -0.76 18.42
N PHE A 59 15.37 -0.90 19.36
CA PHE A 59 15.52 -2.11 20.13
C PHE A 59 14.94 -1.88 21.53
N ARG A 60 13.82 -2.54 21.84
CA ARG A 60 13.13 -2.44 23.14
C ARG A 60 12.81 -3.86 23.62
N ARG A 61 13.05 -4.15 24.90
CA ARG A 61 12.72 -5.46 25.54
C ARG A 61 13.19 -6.68 24.70
N HIS A 62 14.47 -6.68 24.31
CA HIS A 62 15.11 -7.73 23.51
C HIS A 62 14.52 -7.97 22.11
N THR A 63 13.70 -7.04 21.61
CA THR A 63 12.95 -7.19 20.38
C THR A 63 13.10 -5.92 19.53
N TRP A 64 13.16 -6.07 18.22
CA TRP A 64 13.20 -4.94 17.29
C TRP A 64 11.78 -4.53 16.89
N PHE A 65 11.51 -3.22 16.97
CA PHE A 65 10.24 -2.60 16.61
C PHE A 65 10.47 -1.43 15.66
N MET A 66 9.39 -1.02 14.99
CA MET A 66 9.33 0.23 14.27
C MET A 66 9.01 1.31 15.31
N GLU A 67 9.65 2.47 15.18
CA GLU A 67 9.33 3.61 16.06
C GLU A 67 7.85 3.98 15.93
N ASP A 68 7.22 4.29 17.07
CA ASP A 68 5.77 4.39 17.22
C ASP A 68 5.14 5.38 16.21
N ARG A 69 5.74 6.56 15.98
CA ARG A 69 5.22 7.54 15.02
C ARG A 69 5.35 7.07 13.58
N ILE A 70 6.46 6.40 13.23
CA ILE A 70 6.63 5.81 11.89
C ILE A 70 5.62 4.68 11.67
N TYR A 71 5.43 3.83 12.68
CA TYR A 71 4.45 2.75 12.68
C TYR A 71 3.03 3.27 12.46
N GLU A 72 2.59 4.24 13.27
CA GLU A 72 1.28 4.87 13.13
C GLU A 72 1.14 5.53 11.75
N GLY A 73 2.21 6.17 11.25
CA GLY A 73 2.25 6.76 9.93
C GLY A 73 2.00 5.75 8.81
N TRP A 74 2.61 4.56 8.90
CA TRP A 74 2.42 3.47 7.93
C TRP A 74 1.06 2.82 8.06
N GLN A 75 0.60 2.55 9.28
CA GLN A 75 -0.71 1.95 9.53
C GLN A 75 -1.84 2.85 9.02
N ASN A 76 -1.80 4.15 9.34
CA ASN A 76 -2.78 5.11 8.84
C ASN A 76 -2.76 5.20 7.32
N LEU A 77 -1.57 5.09 6.70
CA LEU A 77 -1.43 5.10 5.25
C LEU A 77 -2.05 3.86 4.60
N GLU A 78 -1.78 2.67 5.14
CA GLU A 78 -2.35 1.41 4.66
C GLU A 78 -3.88 1.44 4.74
N VAL A 79 -4.42 1.81 5.91
CA VAL A 79 -5.87 1.89 6.14
C VAL A 79 -6.52 2.90 5.20
N ALA A 80 -5.93 4.09 5.06
CA ALA A 80 -6.47 5.11 4.17
C ALA A 80 -6.47 4.66 2.71
N LEU A 81 -5.36 4.13 2.18
CA LEU A 81 -5.29 3.66 0.79
C LEU A 81 -6.25 2.50 0.52
N ALA A 82 -6.38 1.57 1.47
CA ALA A 82 -7.33 0.46 1.36
C ALA A 82 -8.78 0.98 1.32
N ALA A 83 -9.15 1.89 2.22
CA ALA A 83 -10.48 2.51 2.27
C ALA A 83 -10.78 3.31 1.00
N ILE A 84 -9.83 4.16 0.56
CA ILE A 84 -9.94 4.93 -0.69
C ILE A 84 -10.21 4.02 -1.86
N THR A 85 -9.42 2.96 -2.00
CA THR A 85 -9.56 2.00 -3.10
C THR A 85 -10.95 1.35 -3.07
N GLN A 86 -11.40 0.87 -1.90
CA GLN A 86 -12.69 0.19 -1.78
C GLN A 86 -13.86 1.11 -2.14
N GLU A 87 -13.87 2.34 -1.61
CA GLU A 87 -14.93 3.31 -1.89
C GLU A 87 -14.92 3.74 -3.36
N LEU A 88 -13.75 4.03 -3.95
CA LEU A 88 -13.66 4.41 -5.36
C LEU A 88 -14.13 3.31 -6.30
N LEU A 89 -13.80 2.05 -6.01
CA LEU A 89 -14.31 0.91 -6.76
C LEU A 89 -15.83 0.79 -6.63
N HIS A 90 -16.38 0.99 -5.42
CA HIS A 90 -17.82 1.02 -5.23
C HIS A 90 -18.50 2.12 -6.06
N PHE A 91 -17.97 3.35 -6.04
CA PHE A 91 -18.50 4.48 -6.82
C PHE A 91 -18.29 4.34 -8.32
N SER A 92 -17.25 3.63 -8.77
CA SER A 92 -16.96 3.48 -10.19
C SER A 92 -18.05 2.70 -10.95
N GLY A 93 -18.85 1.89 -10.23
CA GLY A 93 -19.82 0.98 -10.84
C GLY A 93 -19.18 -0.09 -11.74
N VAL A 94 -17.86 -0.26 -11.68
CA VAL A 94 -17.15 -1.26 -12.49
C VAL A 94 -17.49 -2.65 -12.00
N THR A 95 -17.82 -3.55 -12.92
CA THR A 95 -17.98 -4.97 -12.60
C THR A 95 -16.60 -5.61 -12.55
N LEU A 96 -16.13 -5.95 -11.35
CA LEU A 96 -14.84 -6.64 -11.18
C LEU A 96 -14.97 -8.11 -11.60
N PRO A 97 -13.90 -8.72 -12.14
CA PRO A 97 -13.86 -10.15 -12.40
C PRO A 97 -14.19 -10.96 -11.14
N ARG A 98 -14.88 -12.09 -11.30
CA ARG A 98 -15.28 -12.96 -10.18
C ARG A 98 -14.09 -13.49 -9.38
N ASP A 99 -12.97 -13.69 -10.06
CA ASP A 99 -11.69 -14.16 -9.52
C ASP A 99 -10.75 -13.01 -9.11
N TRP A 100 -11.24 -11.76 -9.07
CA TRP A 100 -10.49 -10.60 -8.59
C TRP A 100 -9.90 -10.87 -7.21
N GLN A 101 -8.62 -10.55 -7.07
CA GLN A 101 -7.88 -10.73 -5.83
C GLN A 101 -7.11 -9.47 -5.45
N TRP A 102 -7.11 -9.23 -4.14
CA TRP A 102 -6.21 -8.27 -3.51
C TRP A 102 -4.82 -8.90 -3.36
N PHE A 103 -3.79 -8.11 -3.58
CA PHE A 103 -2.45 -8.47 -3.08
C PHE A 103 -2.42 -8.36 -1.55
N PRO A 104 -1.61 -9.16 -0.83
CA PRO A 104 -1.48 -9.02 0.61
C PRO A 104 -1.08 -7.61 1.02
N LEU A 105 -1.85 -7.05 1.97
CA LEU A 105 -1.60 -5.71 2.51
C LEU A 105 -0.23 -5.65 3.22
N PRO A 106 0.39 -4.46 3.35
CA PRO A 106 1.66 -4.28 4.05
C PRO A 106 1.71 -4.90 5.45
N SER A 107 0.62 -4.82 6.22
CA SER A 107 0.46 -5.47 7.53
C SER A 107 0.75 -6.97 7.52
N LYS A 108 0.50 -7.68 6.41
CA LYS A 108 0.77 -9.12 6.27
C LYS A 108 2.25 -9.47 6.27
N TYR A 109 3.14 -8.50 6.08
CA TYR A 109 4.58 -8.70 6.09
C TYR A 109 5.20 -8.49 7.48
N GLY A 110 4.39 -8.23 8.51
CA GLY A 110 4.81 -8.30 9.91
C GLY A 110 5.69 -7.14 10.38
N TYR A 111 5.62 -5.98 9.73
CA TYR A 111 6.29 -4.76 10.22
C TYR A 111 5.67 -4.21 11.51
N GLN A 112 4.41 -4.60 11.78
CA GLN A 112 3.64 -4.21 12.97
C GLN A 112 4.00 -5.02 14.23
N CYS A 113 4.65 -6.16 14.04
CA CYS A 113 5.06 -7.04 15.13
C CYS A 113 6.52 -6.79 15.47
N GLY A 114 6.89 -7.01 16.74
CA GLY A 114 8.29 -7.06 17.13
C GLY A 114 8.96 -8.35 16.67
N HIS A 115 10.24 -8.29 16.28
CA HIS A 115 11.01 -9.48 15.85
C HIS A 115 12.25 -9.69 16.71
N PHE A 116 12.51 -10.95 17.06
CA PHE A 116 13.82 -11.38 17.50
C PHE A 116 14.78 -11.36 16.30
N GLY A 117 15.83 -10.56 16.40
CA GLY A 117 16.85 -10.40 15.36
C GLY A 117 16.61 -9.21 14.44
N LYS A 118 17.62 -8.32 14.40
CA LYS A 118 17.64 -7.09 13.60
C LYS A 118 17.37 -7.36 12.12
N GLU A 119 18.10 -8.30 11.53
CA GLU A 119 18.03 -8.56 10.08
C GLU A 119 16.66 -9.07 9.63
N LYS A 120 16.01 -9.90 10.47
CA LYS A 120 14.66 -10.39 10.22
C LYS A 120 13.65 -9.23 10.25
N PHE A 121 13.79 -8.33 11.22
CA PHE A 121 12.96 -7.13 11.32
C PHE A 121 13.17 -6.17 10.14
N LEU A 122 14.42 -5.89 9.77
CA LEU A 122 14.69 -5.02 8.62
C LEU A 122 14.10 -5.60 7.33
N LYS A 123 14.16 -6.94 7.16
CA LYS A 123 13.54 -7.62 6.03
C LYS A 123 12.01 -7.47 6.04
N SER A 124 11.35 -7.64 7.19
CA SER A 124 9.89 -7.48 7.28
C SER A 124 9.45 -6.05 6.94
N VAL A 125 10.17 -5.04 7.43
CA VAL A 125 9.92 -3.63 7.11
C VAL A 125 10.05 -3.34 5.61
N LEU A 126 11.10 -3.87 4.96
CA LEU A 126 11.30 -3.66 3.52
C LEU A 126 10.25 -4.40 2.67
N LEU A 127 9.83 -5.59 3.08
CA LEU A 127 8.74 -6.32 2.42
C LEU A 127 7.42 -5.55 2.56
N ALA A 128 7.12 -5.03 3.75
CA ALA A 128 5.94 -4.18 3.96
C ALA A 128 6.00 -2.89 3.12
N ARG A 129 7.17 -2.22 3.07
CA ARG A 129 7.39 -1.05 2.18
C ARG A 129 7.04 -1.38 0.74
N ASP A 130 7.54 -2.51 0.24
CA ASP A 130 7.33 -2.89 -1.14
C ASP A 130 5.88 -3.34 -1.39
N ALA A 131 5.17 -3.84 -0.38
CA ALA A 131 3.74 -4.16 -0.46
C ALA A 131 2.82 -2.93 -0.56
N PHE A 132 3.31 -1.72 -0.24
CA PHE A 132 2.58 -0.50 -0.58
C PHE A 132 2.50 -0.28 -2.09
N VAL A 133 3.41 -0.84 -2.88
CA VAL A 133 3.40 -0.68 -4.34
C VAL A 133 2.15 -1.27 -5.00
N PRO A 134 1.80 -2.55 -4.78
CA PRO A 134 0.53 -3.09 -5.28
C PRO A 134 -0.69 -2.37 -4.67
N LEU A 135 -0.63 -1.91 -3.42
CA LEU A 135 -1.72 -1.11 -2.84
C LEU A 135 -1.90 0.25 -3.55
N MET A 136 -0.82 0.92 -3.91
CA MET A 136 -0.85 2.13 -4.74
C MET A 136 -1.42 1.81 -6.13
N ALA A 137 -1.02 0.69 -6.74
CA ALA A 137 -1.54 0.26 -8.04
C ALA A 137 -3.05 0.01 -8.01
N HIS A 138 -3.54 -0.64 -6.95
CA HIS A 138 -4.96 -0.81 -6.67
C HIS A 138 -5.70 0.53 -6.58
N CYS A 139 -5.14 1.50 -5.85
CA CYS A 139 -5.71 2.84 -5.73
C CYS A 139 -5.74 3.56 -7.10
N SER A 140 -4.64 3.52 -7.86
CA SER A 140 -4.57 4.10 -9.21
C SER A 140 -5.56 3.46 -10.18
N PHE A 141 -5.73 2.14 -10.11
CA PHE A 141 -6.76 1.43 -10.87
C PHE A 141 -8.16 1.93 -10.49
N ALA A 142 -8.46 2.05 -9.20
CA ALA A 142 -9.76 2.53 -8.73
C ALA A 142 -10.04 3.96 -9.22
N ILE A 143 -9.07 4.88 -9.09
CA ILE A 143 -9.16 6.25 -9.61
C ILE A 143 -9.44 6.26 -11.11
N ALA A 144 -8.72 5.45 -11.89
CA ALA A 144 -8.89 5.38 -13.34
C ALA A 144 -10.27 4.84 -13.76
N MET A 145 -10.89 4.00 -12.93
CA MET A 145 -12.23 3.44 -13.19
C MET A 145 -13.36 4.38 -12.73
N THR A 146 -13.11 5.29 -11.78
CA THR A 146 -14.11 6.24 -11.29
C THR A 146 -14.37 7.35 -12.31
N ARG A 147 -15.58 7.40 -12.88
CA ARG A 147 -16.02 8.49 -13.76
C ARG A 147 -16.09 9.81 -13.00
N GLU A 148 -15.82 10.92 -13.70
CA GLU A 148 -15.88 12.27 -13.14
C GLU A 148 -15.01 12.45 -11.87
N PHE A 149 -13.93 11.67 -11.72
CA PHE A 149 -13.05 11.71 -10.54
C PHE A 149 -12.59 13.13 -10.19
N ARG A 150 -12.27 13.94 -11.22
CA ARG A 150 -11.78 15.33 -11.10
C ARG A 150 -12.86 16.41 -10.98
N LYS A 151 -14.14 16.04 -10.87
CA LYS A 151 -15.22 17.01 -10.72
C LYS A 151 -15.08 17.76 -9.39
N GLU A 152 -15.46 19.04 -9.35
CA GLU A 152 -15.49 19.79 -8.10
C GLU A 152 -16.46 19.14 -7.11
N ASN A 153 -16.01 18.95 -5.86
CA ASN A 153 -16.77 18.33 -4.76
C ASN A 153 -17.41 16.97 -5.14
N PRO A 154 -16.61 15.98 -5.54
CA PRO A 154 -17.17 14.73 -6.02
C PRO A 154 -17.74 13.89 -4.86
N PRO A 155 -18.81 13.09 -5.09
CA PRO A 155 -19.44 12.29 -4.03
C PRO A 155 -18.47 11.34 -3.32
N TRP A 156 -17.47 10.82 -4.04
CA TRP A 156 -16.44 9.96 -3.47
C TRP A 156 -15.61 10.71 -2.41
N ALA A 157 -15.25 11.97 -2.63
CA ALA A 157 -14.42 12.73 -1.70
C ALA A 157 -15.17 13.00 -0.39
N ARG A 158 -16.46 13.36 -0.49
CA ARG A 158 -17.32 13.52 0.70
C ARG A 158 -17.43 12.23 1.49
N ARG A 159 -17.64 11.10 0.80
CA ARG A 159 -17.75 9.79 1.46
C ARG A 159 -16.47 9.41 2.20
N LEU A 160 -15.30 9.67 1.62
CA LEU A 160 -14.01 9.41 2.27
C LEU A 160 -13.84 10.22 3.56
N LEU A 161 -14.24 11.50 3.54
CA LEU A 161 -14.23 12.34 4.73
C LEU A 161 -15.21 11.80 5.79
N ASP A 162 -16.41 11.38 5.38
CA ASP A 162 -17.44 10.85 6.28
C ASP A 162 -17.00 9.56 6.99
N ILE A 163 -16.21 8.70 6.33
CA ILE A 163 -15.65 7.47 6.93
C ILE A 163 -14.34 7.70 7.69
N GLY A 164 -13.90 8.96 7.84
CA GLY A 164 -12.74 9.33 8.65
C GLY A 164 -11.39 9.28 7.94
N VAL A 165 -11.35 9.20 6.60
CA VAL A 165 -10.09 9.39 5.86
C VAL A 165 -9.63 10.83 6.05
N ARG A 166 -8.36 11.02 6.42
CA ARG A 166 -7.80 12.34 6.71
C ARG A 166 -7.92 13.25 5.48
N PRO A 167 -8.34 14.53 5.63
CA PRO A 167 -8.48 15.45 4.49
C PRO A 167 -7.22 15.59 3.65
N SER A 168 -6.03 15.57 4.28
CA SER A 168 -4.76 15.63 3.55
C SER A 168 -4.57 14.48 2.56
N PHE A 169 -5.10 13.29 2.86
CA PHE A 169 -5.05 12.16 1.95
C PHE A 169 -5.99 12.35 0.78
N VAL A 170 -7.19 12.88 1.02
CA VAL A 170 -8.18 13.17 -0.03
C VAL A 170 -7.67 14.26 -0.99
N HIS A 171 -6.96 15.27 -0.48
CA HIS A 171 -6.39 16.34 -1.29
C HIS A 171 -5.15 15.93 -2.12
N GLU A 172 -4.48 14.85 -1.74
CA GLU A 172 -3.29 14.33 -2.44
C GLU A 172 -3.63 13.30 -3.53
N LEU A 173 -4.91 12.91 -3.67
CA LEU A 173 -5.41 12.03 -4.75
C LEU A 173 -5.63 12.80 -6.06
#